data_AF-A0ABD2Q9K8-F1
#
_entry.id   AF-A0ABD2Q9K8-F1
#
_cell.length_a   1.000
_cell.length_b   1.000
_cell.length_c   1.000
_cell.angle_alpha   90.00
_cell.angle_beta   90.00
_cell.angle_gamma   90.00
#
_symmetry.space_group_name_H-M   'P 1'
#
loop_
_entity.id
_entity.type
_entity.pdbx_description
1 polymer ?
#
loop_
_entity_poly.entity_id
_entity_poly.type
_entity_poly.pdbx_seq_one_letter_code
_entity_poly.pdbx_strand_id
1 'polypeptide(L)'
;MNEEEEKATSNYYEQQVRVRKSRKSPPLLAGRLNKNLMADQKHIRLSINARERRRMHDLNDALDELRSVIPYAHSPSVRKLSKIATLLLAKNFILMQTDALEELHEILKSHQQQLAQFKSLPDPTDAEPSSSN
;
A
#
# COMPACT_ATOMS: atom_id res chain seq x y z
N MET A 1 -11.05 22.94 9.75
CA MET A 1 -10.24 22.85 10.98
C MET A 1 -8.92 22.26 10.54
N ASN A 2 -7.87 23.06 10.60
CA ASN A 2 -6.61 22.72 9.94
C ASN A 2 -5.86 21.66 10.76
N GLU A 3 -5.06 20.81 10.11
CA GLU A 3 -4.28 19.76 10.80
C GLU A 3 -3.37 20.31 11.90
N GLU A 4 -2.87 21.55 11.72
CA GLU A 4 -2.07 22.26 12.71
C GLU A 4 -2.85 22.61 13.97
N GLU A 5 -4.11 23.05 13.85
CA GLU A 5 -4.96 23.35 15.01
C GLU A 5 -5.26 22.08 15.81
N GLU A 6 -5.46 20.96 15.13
CA GLU A 6 -5.74 19.69 15.80
C GLU A 6 -4.49 19.11 16.49
N LYS A 7 -3.31 19.23 15.86
CA LYS A 7 -2.03 18.88 16.49
C LYS A 7 -1.76 19.76 17.70
N ALA A 8 -1.99 21.07 17.61
CA ALA A 8 -1.84 22.00 18.71
C ALA A 8 -2.80 21.67 19.87
N THR A 9 -4.05 21.35 19.55
CA THR A 9 -5.06 20.93 20.53
C THR A 9 -4.67 19.61 21.20
N SER A 10 -4.24 18.62 20.42
CA SER A 10 -3.80 17.32 20.94
C SER A 10 -2.57 17.45 21.86
N ASN A 11 -1.59 18.26 21.46
CA ASN A 11 -0.38 18.52 22.24
C ASN A 11 -0.68 19.30 23.54
N TYR A 12 -1.59 20.28 23.49
CA TYR A 12 -2.05 21.01 24.68
C TYR A 12 -2.68 20.09 25.73
N TYR A 13 -3.51 19.12 25.32
CA TYR A 13 -4.10 18.15 26.25
C TYR A 13 -3.08 17.12 26.77
N GLU A 14 -2.17 16.62 25.92
CA GLU A 14 -1.05 15.76 26.32
C GLU A 14 -0.18 16.42 27.41
N GLN A 15 0.19 17.69 27.19
CA GLN A 15 1.01 18.47 28.13
C GLN A 15 0.29 18.64 29.48
N GLN A 16 -1.01 18.91 29.48
CA GLN A 16 -1.80 19.04 30.72
C GLN A 16 -1.91 17.75 31.53
N VAL A 17 -1.94 16.58 30.89
CA VAL A 17 -1.97 15.28 31.59
C VAL A 17 -0.63 15.00 32.29
N ARG A 18 0.49 15.30 31.63
CA ARG A 18 1.84 15.12 32.22
C ARG A 18 2.06 15.97 33.46
N VAL A 19 1.60 17.22 33.43
CA VAL A 19 1.72 18.15 34.57
C VAL A 19 0.88 17.68 35.78
N ARG A 20 -0.26 17.02 35.54
CA ARG A 20 -1.17 16.57 36.62
C ARG A 20 -0.71 15.30 37.33
N LYS A 21 -0.02 14.37 36.65
CA LYS A 21 0.55 13.17 37.30
C LYS A 21 1.58 13.50 38.38
N SER A 22 2.14 14.71 38.35
CA SER A 22 3.12 15.23 39.31
C SER A 22 2.50 15.89 40.56
N ARG A 23 1.21 16.28 40.57
CA ARG A 23 0.61 17.03 41.69
C ARG A 23 -0.34 16.15 42.51
N LYS A 24 0.13 15.64 43.67
CA LYS A 24 -0.74 15.12 44.74
C LYS A 24 -1.42 16.31 45.43
N SER A 25 -2.76 16.41 45.37
CA SER A 25 -3.53 17.52 45.98
C SER A 25 -4.57 17.04 47.02
N PRO A 26 -4.99 17.89 47.99
CA PRO A 26 -5.74 17.52 49.22
C PRO A 26 -7.23 17.22 48.99
N PRO A 27 -7.94 16.59 49.97
CA PRO A 27 -9.21 15.89 49.74
C PRO A 27 -10.45 16.77 49.49
N LEU A 28 -10.43 18.05 49.90
CA LEU A 28 -11.66 18.87 50.02
C LEU A 28 -12.14 19.48 48.68
N LEU A 29 -11.32 19.48 47.63
CA LEU A 29 -11.67 20.00 46.28
C LEU A 29 -11.89 18.89 45.24
N ALA A 30 -11.86 17.62 45.66
CA ALA A 30 -11.84 16.45 44.78
C ALA A 30 -13.05 16.39 43.83
N GLY A 31 -14.26 16.73 44.29
CA GLY A 31 -15.50 16.58 43.50
C GLY A 31 -15.61 17.47 42.25
N ARG A 32 -15.08 18.71 42.30
CA ARG A 32 -15.13 19.65 41.15
C ARG A 32 -13.98 19.42 40.19
N LEU A 33 -12.81 19.06 40.71
CA LEU A 33 -11.65 18.62 39.93
C LEU A 33 -11.97 17.34 39.15
N ASN A 34 -12.72 16.40 39.75
CA ASN A 34 -13.07 15.13 39.10
C ASN A 34 -13.95 15.32 37.85
N LYS A 35 -14.91 16.26 37.84
CA LYS A 35 -15.70 16.56 36.62
C LYS A 35 -14.85 17.15 35.49
N ASN A 36 -13.93 18.04 35.83
CA ASN A 36 -12.99 18.61 34.84
C ASN A 36 -12.03 17.54 34.31
N LEU A 37 -11.56 16.63 35.17
CA LEU A 37 -10.78 15.45 34.75
C LEU A 37 -11.56 14.54 33.81
N MET A 38 -12.84 14.27 34.09
CA MET A 38 -13.69 13.44 33.21
C MET A 38 -13.97 14.11 31.86
N ALA A 39 -14.17 15.43 31.85
CA ALA A 39 -14.30 16.21 30.61
C ALA A 39 -13.00 16.17 29.80
N ASP A 40 -11.85 16.38 30.44
CA ASP A 40 -10.53 16.31 29.79
C ASP A 40 -10.25 14.90 29.24
N GLN A 41 -10.61 13.84 29.98
CA GLN A 41 -10.52 12.46 29.50
C GLN A 41 -11.45 12.19 28.30
N LYS A 42 -12.65 12.78 28.29
CA LYS A 42 -13.56 12.71 27.15
C LYS A 42 -12.94 13.38 25.92
N HIS A 43 -12.32 14.56 26.07
CA HIS A 43 -11.63 15.25 24.99
C HIS A 43 -10.44 14.45 24.44
N ILE A 44 -9.63 13.86 25.30
CA ILE A 44 -8.52 12.99 24.89
C ILE A 44 -9.03 11.78 24.09
N ARG A 45 -10.05 11.08 24.60
CA ARG A 45 -10.68 9.96 23.89
C ARG A 45 -11.22 10.37 22.52
N LEU A 46 -11.87 11.53 22.42
CA LEU A 46 -12.38 12.05 21.16
C LEU A 46 -11.26 12.38 20.17
N SER A 47 -10.17 12.99 20.64
CA SER A 47 -8.97 13.30 19.82
C SER A 47 -8.30 12.02 19.30
N ILE A 48 -8.15 11.00 20.16
CA ILE A 48 -7.62 9.69 19.76
C ILE A 48 -8.52 9.04 18.71
N ASN A 49 -9.84 9.03 18.92
CA ASN A 49 -10.79 8.46 17.97
C ASN A 49 -10.81 9.22 16.64
N ALA A 50 -10.66 10.55 16.65
CA ALA A 50 -10.56 11.34 15.43
C ALA A 50 -9.31 11.00 14.63
N ARG A 51 -8.17 10.86 15.32
CA ARG A 51 -6.91 10.44 14.71
C ARG A 51 -7.00 9.03 14.11
N GLU A 52 -7.59 8.08 14.82
CA GLU A 52 -7.73 6.72 14.30
C GLU A 52 -8.69 6.66 13.10
N ARG A 53 -9.75 7.48 13.09
CA ARG A 53 -10.61 7.60 11.90
C ARG A 53 -9.81 8.09 10.69
N ARG A 54 -9.00 9.14 10.84
CA ARG A 54 -8.13 9.62 9.73
C ARG A 54 -7.19 8.51 9.25
N ARG A 55 -6.46 7.86 10.16
CA ARG A 55 -5.59 6.73 9.81
C ARG A 55 -6.34 5.63 9.03
N MET A 56 -7.57 5.31 9.45
CA MET A 56 -8.40 4.33 8.77
C MET A 56 -8.93 4.81 7.41
N HIS A 57 -9.17 6.10 7.23
CA HIS A 57 -9.49 6.69 5.92
C HIS A 57 -8.30 6.57 4.97
N ASP A 58 -7.10 7.02 5.39
CA ASP A 58 -5.88 6.92 4.58
C ASP A 58 -5.61 5.47 4.15
N LEU A 59 -5.80 4.51 5.07
CA LEU A 59 -5.66 3.08 4.77
C LEU A 59 -6.70 2.58 3.75
N ASN A 60 -7.95 3.04 3.87
CA ASN A 60 -9.00 2.64 2.93
C ASN A 60 -8.78 3.27 1.55
N ASP A 61 -8.28 4.51 1.49
CA ASP A 61 -7.97 5.21 0.26
C ASP A 61 -6.82 4.50 -0.49
N ALA A 62 -5.75 4.13 0.22
CA ALA A 62 -4.67 3.30 -0.35
C ALA A 62 -5.18 1.93 -0.84
N LEU A 63 -6.16 1.33 -0.17
CA LEU A 63 -6.76 0.08 -0.61
C LEU A 63 -7.63 0.27 -1.87
N ASP A 64 -8.29 1.42 -2.03
CA ASP A 64 -9.03 1.77 -3.24
C ASP A 64 -8.10 2.10 -4.41
N GLU A 65 -6.95 2.74 -4.15
CA GLU A 65 -5.88 2.89 -5.13
C GLU A 65 -5.34 1.51 -5.56
N LEU A 66 -5.09 0.60 -4.62
CA LEU A 66 -4.73 -0.78 -4.95
C LEU A 66 -5.81 -1.47 -5.79
N ARG A 67 -7.09 -1.25 -5.49
CA ARG A 67 -8.15 -1.77 -6.36
C ARG A 67 -7.91 -1.28 -7.78
N SER A 68 -7.73 0.02 -8.01
CA SER A 68 -7.65 0.67 -9.34
C SER A 68 -6.67 0.02 -10.33
N VAL A 69 -5.65 -0.68 -9.84
CA VAL A 69 -4.64 -1.36 -10.66
C VAL A 69 -4.90 -2.85 -10.85
N ILE A 70 -5.85 -3.45 -10.11
CA ILE A 70 -6.23 -4.85 -10.25
C ILE A 70 -7.05 -5.04 -11.54
N PRO A 71 -6.69 -5.99 -12.42
CA PRO A 71 -7.46 -6.29 -13.62
C PRO A 71 -8.92 -6.64 -13.33
N TYR A 72 -9.83 -6.17 -14.19
CA TYR A 72 -11.27 -6.46 -14.15
C TYR A 72 -12.03 -5.96 -12.91
N ALA A 73 -11.36 -5.30 -11.96
CA ALA A 73 -11.99 -4.81 -10.74
C ALA A 73 -12.74 -3.47 -10.89
N HIS A 74 -12.58 -2.75 -12.02
CA HIS A 74 -13.12 -1.39 -12.25
C HIS A 74 -14.24 -1.32 -13.27
N SER A 75 -14.79 -2.45 -13.70
CA SER A 75 -15.92 -2.42 -14.62
C SER A 75 -17.11 -1.73 -13.94
N PRO A 76 -17.79 -0.78 -14.61
CA PRO A 76 -18.97 -0.09 -14.07
C PRO A 76 -20.10 -1.03 -13.62
N SER A 77 -20.12 -2.26 -14.16
CA SER A 77 -21.07 -3.32 -13.82
C SER A 77 -20.63 -4.23 -12.66
N VAL A 78 -19.37 -4.12 -12.22
CA VAL A 78 -18.79 -4.99 -11.19
C VAL A 78 -18.87 -4.32 -9.82
N ARG A 79 -19.35 -5.07 -8.83
CA ARG A 79 -19.41 -4.59 -7.44
C ARG A 79 -18.02 -4.43 -6.86
N LYS A 80 -17.86 -3.41 -5.99
CA LYS A 80 -16.64 -3.17 -5.22
C LYS A 80 -16.19 -4.43 -4.47
N LEU A 81 -14.94 -4.84 -4.70
CA LEU A 81 -14.35 -6.01 -4.05
C LEU A 81 -14.19 -5.82 -2.54
N SER A 82 -14.40 -6.89 -1.78
CA SER A 82 -14.10 -6.92 -0.34
C SER A 82 -12.60 -6.69 -0.08
N LYS A 83 -12.23 -6.32 1.16
CA LYS A 83 -10.81 -6.10 1.52
C LYS A 83 -9.97 -7.35 1.28
N ILE A 84 -10.47 -8.52 1.70
CA ILE A 84 -9.76 -9.79 1.52
C ILE A 84 -9.65 -10.18 0.05
N ALA A 85 -10.72 -10.02 -0.73
CA ALA A 85 -10.70 -10.33 -2.16
C ALA A 85 -9.70 -9.44 -2.90
N THR A 86 -9.65 -8.14 -2.57
CA THR A 86 -8.69 -7.18 -3.13
C THR A 86 -7.25 -7.65 -2.90
N LEU A 87 -6.90 -8.01 -1.65
CA LEU A 87 -5.55 -8.46 -1.30
C LEU A 87 -5.17 -9.78 -1.98
N LEU A 88 -6.10 -10.72 -2.09
CA LEU A 88 -5.88 -12.00 -2.77
C LEU A 88 -5.65 -11.80 -4.28
N LEU A 89 -6.49 -11.00 -4.94
CA LEU A 89 -6.31 -10.70 -6.36
C LEU A 89 -5.02 -9.94 -6.63
N ALA A 90 -4.67 -8.96 -5.79
CA ALA A 90 -3.41 -8.23 -5.91
C ALA A 90 -2.19 -9.17 -5.81
N LYS A 91 -2.18 -10.06 -4.82
CA LYS A 91 -1.11 -11.07 -4.68
C LYS A 91 -1.01 -11.94 -5.92
N ASN A 92 -2.13 -12.50 -6.38
CA ASN A 92 -2.15 -13.38 -7.54
C ASN A 92 -1.71 -12.63 -8.81
N PHE A 93 -2.10 -11.38 -8.96
CA PHE A 93 -1.71 -10.56 -10.09
C PHE A 93 -0.20 -10.32 -10.13
N ILE A 94 0.43 -10.04 -8.99
CA ILE A 94 1.90 -9.91 -8.91
C ILE A 94 2.58 -11.21 -9.33
N LEU A 95 2.11 -12.36 -8.86
CA LEU A 95 2.68 -13.66 -9.23
C LEU A 95 2.56 -13.92 -10.73
N MET A 96 1.35 -13.78 -11.30
CA MET A 96 1.14 -14.00 -12.73
C MET A 96 1.98 -13.05 -13.60
N GLN A 97 2.12 -11.78 -13.20
CA GLN A 97 2.96 -10.83 -13.93
C GLN A 97 4.45 -11.20 -13.86
N THR A 98 4.89 -11.75 -12.73
CA THR A 98 6.27 -12.24 -12.58
C THR A 98 6.51 -13.43 -13.50
N ASP A 99 5.63 -14.43 -13.46
CA ASP A 99 5.72 -15.62 -14.30
C ASP A 99 5.69 -15.25 -15.81
N ALA A 100 4.79 -14.33 -16.19
CA ALA A 100 4.70 -13.85 -17.57
C ALA A 100 5.97 -13.13 -18.05
N LEU A 101 6.63 -12.37 -17.17
CA LEU A 101 7.92 -11.73 -17.51
C LEU A 101 9.03 -12.76 -17.69
N GLU A 102 9.08 -13.80 -16.86
CA GLU A 102 10.05 -14.90 -17.00
C GLU A 102 9.83 -15.66 -18.32
N GLU A 103 8.59 -16.00 -18.65
CA GLU A 103 8.25 -16.66 -19.92
C GLU A 103 8.66 -15.81 -21.13
N LEU A 104 8.36 -14.50 -21.11
CA LEU A 104 8.77 -13.58 -22.17
C LEU A 104 10.29 -13.51 -22.34
N HIS A 105 11.05 -13.52 -21.25
CA HIS A 105 12.51 -13.54 -21.32
C HIS A 105 13.04 -14.82 -21.96
N GLU A 106 12.50 -15.99 -21.61
CA GLU A 106 12.91 -17.25 -22.21
C GLU A 106 12.53 -17.34 -23.69
N ILE A 107 11.36 -16.83 -24.08
CA ILE A 107 10.96 -16.71 -25.49
C ILE A 107 11.96 -15.84 -26.26
N LEU A 108 12.30 -14.65 -25.76
CA LEU A 108 13.26 -13.76 -26.41
C LEU A 108 14.64 -14.40 -26.56
N LYS A 109 15.12 -15.08 -25.51
CA LYS A 109 16.39 -15.79 -25.53
C LYS A 109 16.41 -16.91 -26.57
N SER A 110 15.34 -17.71 -26.63
CA SER A 110 15.21 -18.77 -27.64
C SER A 110 15.18 -18.20 -29.06
N HIS A 111 14.48 -17.10 -29.28
CA HIS A 111 14.44 -16.44 -30.59
C HIS A 111 15.79 -15.86 -30.99
N GLN A 112 16.53 -15.28 -30.04
CA GLN A 112 17.89 -14.79 -30.28
C GLN A 112 18.85 -15.92 -30.66
N GLN A 113 18.74 -17.08 -30.00
CA GLN A 113 19.51 -18.28 -30.34
C GLN A 113 19.17 -18.79 -31.75
N GLN A 114 17.89 -18.82 -32.11
CA GLN A 114 17.45 -19.20 -33.46
C GLN A 114 18.02 -18.26 -34.54
N LEU A 115 17.99 -16.94 -34.29
CA LEU A 115 18.57 -15.95 -35.21
C LEU A 115 20.09 -16.11 -35.34
N ALA A 116 20.79 -16.39 -34.24
CA ALA A 116 22.23 -16.65 -34.27
C ALA A 116 22.55 -17.91 -35.07
N GLN A 117 21.76 -18.97 -34.92
CA GLN A 117 21.90 -20.20 -35.69
C GLN A 117 21.67 -19.96 -37.19
N PHE A 118 20.63 -19.23 -37.56
CA PHE A 118 20.34 -18.89 -38.96
C PHE A 118 21.47 -18.08 -39.59
N LYS A 119 22.07 -17.14 -38.85
CA LYS A 119 23.19 -16.32 -39.32
C LYS A 119 24.51 -17.11 -39.46
N SER A 120 24.60 -18.27 -38.81
CA SER A 120 25.77 -19.16 -38.89
C SER A 120 25.70 -20.20 -40.02
N LEU A 121 24.59 -20.25 -40.77
CA LEU A 121 24.50 -21.10 -41.96
C LEU A 121 25.49 -20.61 -43.04
N PRO A 122 26.23 -21.51 -43.70
CA PRO A 122 27.09 -21.15 -44.83
C PRO A 122 26.25 -20.55 -45.97
N ASP A 123 26.79 -19.56 -46.67
CA ASP A 123 26.13 -19.00 -47.84
C ASP A 123 25.98 -20.11 -48.90
N PRO A 124 24.79 -20.39 -49.45
CA PRO A 124 24.61 -21.39 -50.51
C PRO A 124 25.48 -21.14 -51.75
N THR A 125 26.10 -19.96 -51.90
CA THR A 125 27.08 -19.67 -52.97
C THR A 125 28.49 -20.21 -52.68
N ASP A 126 28.82 -20.58 -51.44
CA ASP A 126 30.11 -21.17 -51.06
C ASP A 126 30.19 -22.69 -51.34
N ALA A 127 29.11 -23.29 -51.86
CA ALA A 127 29.12 -24.64 -52.40
C ALA A 127 29.89 -24.66 -53.73
N GLU A 128 31.22 -24.71 -53.63
CA GLU A 128 32.15 -24.98 -54.73
C GLU A 128 31.59 -26.11 -55.62
N PRO A 129 31.39 -25.89 -56.93
CA PRO A 129 30.98 -26.95 -57.83
C PRO A 129 32.08 -28.02 -57.81
N SER A 130 31.74 -29.20 -57.28
CA SER A 130 32.61 -30.35 -57.20
C SER A 130 33.29 -30.58 -58.55
N SER A 131 34.58 -30.22 -58.64
CA SER A 131 35.42 -30.48 -59.80
C SER A 131 35.50 -32.00 -60.00
N SER A 132 34.72 -32.51 -60.95
CA SER A 132 34.90 -33.85 -61.50
C SER A 132 36.24 -33.93 -62.22
N ASN A 133 37.07 -34.89 -61.82
CA ASN A 133 37.97 -35.65 -62.68
C ASN A 133 38.40 -36.94 -61.97
#